data_AF-A0A2E4SND9-F1
#
_entry.id   AF-A0A2E4SND9-F1
#
_cell.length_a   1.000
_cell.length_b   1.000
_cell.length_c   1.000
_cell.angle_alpha   90.00
_cell.angle_beta   90.00
_cell.angle_gamma   90.00
#
_symmetry.space_group_name_H-M   'P 1'
#
loop_
_entity.id
_entity.type
_entity.pdbx_description
1 polymer ?
#
loop_
_entity_poly.entity_id
_entity_poly.type
_entity_poly.pdbx_seq_one_letter_code
_entity_poly.pdbx_strand_id
1 'polypeptide(L)'
;MLGDQIGSMESATVNKTLTAEGALPKFEVSATGAGQLCGVDVTSIATYIAQMRSDGSLYGECPNAGVVMAADGVATFRASGAGSFTEDGGSKFRGVVYFETAAPSLSSLNGMCVVYHWDVDA
;
A
#
# COMPACT_ATOMS: atom_id res chain seq x y z
N MET A 1 -16.64 5.48 -10.46
CA MET A 1 -16.10 6.80 -10.05
C MET A 1 -15.40 6.60 -8.74
N LEU A 2 -14.14 7.03 -8.63
CA LEU A 2 -13.46 7.12 -7.33
C LEU A 2 -14.09 8.29 -6.54
N GLY A 3 -14.10 8.18 -5.21
CA GLY A 3 -14.45 9.31 -4.34
C GLY A 3 -13.37 10.41 -4.38
N ASP A 4 -13.48 11.37 -3.46
CA ASP A 4 -12.49 12.45 -3.36
C ASP A 4 -11.10 11.92 -2.98
N GLN A 5 -10.06 12.55 -3.51
CA GLN A 5 -8.69 12.25 -3.10
C GLN A 5 -8.46 12.74 -1.68
N ILE A 6 -8.13 11.82 -0.78
CA ILE A 6 -7.92 12.12 0.65
C ILE A 6 -6.44 12.20 1.04
N GLY A 7 -5.51 11.86 0.15
CA GLY A 7 -4.08 11.88 0.45
C GLY A 7 -3.18 11.45 -0.71
N SER A 8 -1.87 11.56 -0.48
CA SER A 8 -0.80 11.10 -1.35
C SER A 8 0.48 10.93 -0.54
N MET A 9 1.24 9.86 -0.81
CA MET A 9 2.53 9.59 -0.16
C MET A 9 3.55 9.15 -1.21
N GLU A 10 4.81 9.45 -0.96
CA GLU A 10 5.95 8.92 -1.71
C GLU A 10 6.80 8.06 -0.75
N SER A 11 7.21 6.89 -1.23
CA SER A 11 7.90 5.89 -0.41
C SER A 11 9.05 5.27 -1.18
N ALA A 12 10.17 5.05 -0.49
CA ALA A 12 11.23 4.17 -0.97
C ALA A 12 10.83 2.71 -0.73
N THR A 13 11.01 1.87 -1.74
CA THR A 13 10.68 0.43 -1.69
C THR A 13 11.91 -0.45 -1.74
N VAL A 14 11.92 -1.52 -0.97
CA VAL A 14 12.94 -2.58 -1.03
C VAL A 14 12.27 -3.92 -1.21
N ASN A 15 12.66 -4.64 -2.27
CA ASN A 15 12.14 -5.96 -2.58
C ASN A 15 13.01 -7.06 -1.97
N LYS A 16 12.36 -8.10 -1.45
CA LYS A 16 12.96 -9.35 -1.03
C LYS A 16 12.20 -10.50 -1.66
N THR A 17 12.91 -11.38 -2.34
CA THR A 17 12.31 -12.59 -2.92
C THR A 17 11.86 -13.53 -1.81
N LEU A 18 10.64 -14.07 -1.94
CA LEU A 18 10.12 -15.15 -1.15
C LEU A 18 10.14 -16.46 -1.96
N THR A 19 9.84 -17.58 -1.30
CA THR A 19 9.62 -18.85 -2.00
C THR A 19 8.49 -18.69 -3.02
N ALA A 20 8.77 -19.07 -4.26
CA ALA A 20 7.80 -19.04 -5.35
C ALA A 20 6.61 -19.98 -5.08
N GLU A 21 5.43 -19.61 -5.59
CA GLU A 21 4.28 -20.51 -5.63
C GLU A 21 4.31 -21.26 -6.96
N GLY A 22 4.85 -22.48 -6.93
CA GLY A 22 5.20 -23.21 -8.15
C GLY A 22 6.33 -22.48 -8.89
N ALA A 23 6.09 -22.10 -10.15
CA ALA A 23 7.03 -21.33 -10.96
C ALA A 23 6.79 -19.80 -10.89
N LEU A 24 5.83 -19.35 -10.08
CA LEU A 24 5.40 -17.95 -10.06
C LEU A 24 6.10 -17.20 -8.91
N PRO A 25 6.83 -16.10 -9.21
CA PRO A 25 7.58 -15.36 -8.21
C PRO A 25 6.66 -14.67 -7.19
N LYS A 26 7.20 -14.53 -5.98
CA LYS A 26 6.57 -13.87 -4.85
C LYS A 26 7.60 -12.98 -4.17
N PHE A 27 7.19 -11.77 -3.80
CA PHE A 27 8.04 -10.76 -3.21
C PHE A 27 7.43 -10.22 -1.92
N GLU A 28 8.28 -9.99 -0.94
CA GLU A 28 8.03 -9.09 0.17
C GLU A 28 8.59 -7.72 -0.20
N VAL A 29 7.79 -6.69 -0.03
CA VAL A 29 8.12 -5.30 -0.34
C VAL A 29 8.02 -4.49 0.94
N SER A 30 9.14 -3.93 1.37
CA SER A 30 9.15 -2.94 2.45
C SER A 30 9.05 -1.55 1.84
N ALA A 31 8.05 -0.79 2.24
CA ALA A 31 7.85 0.59 1.81
C ALA A 31 7.98 1.54 3.01
N THR A 32 8.82 2.58 2.89
CA THR A 32 8.98 3.63 3.91
C THR A 32 8.90 4.99 3.25
N GLY A 33 8.03 5.86 3.75
CA GLY A 33 7.74 7.11 3.09
C GLY A 33 7.01 8.14 3.94
N ALA A 34 6.60 9.21 3.29
CA ALA A 34 5.87 10.30 3.90
C ALA A 34 4.95 10.99 2.89
N GLY A 35 4.03 11.80 3.39
CA GLY A 35 3.14 12.61 2.57
C GLY A 35 2.00 13.18 3.39
N GLN A 36 0.85 13.34 2.76
CA GLN A 36 -0.36 13.81 3.44
C GLN A 36 -1.50 12.80 3.36
N LEU A 37 -2.27 12.73 4.44
CA LEU A 37 -3.49 11.95 4.54
C LEU A 37 -4.51 12.72 5.39
N CYS A 38 -5.74 12.85 4.91
CA CYS A 38 -6.80 13.65 5.54
C CYS A 38 -6.38 15.11 5.84
N GLY A 39 -5.49 15.68 5.01
CA GLY A 39 -5.00 17.06 5.15
C GLY A 39 -3.97 17.29 6.26
N VAL A 40 -3.38 16.22 6.81
CA VAL A 40 -2.26 16.30 7.76
C VAL A 40 -1.03 15.57 7.24
N ASP A 41 0.14 16.05 7.66
CA ASP A 41 1.42 15.39 7.38
C ASP A 41 1.52 14.06 8.13
N VAL A 42 1.98 13.03 7.42
CA VAL A 42 2.17 11.69 7.97
C VAL A 42 3.44 11.04 7.43
N THR A 43 4.00 10.14 8.23
CA THR A 43 5.00 9.15 7.75
C THR A 43 4.36 7.77 7.71
N SER A 44 4.87 6.88 6.85
CA SER A 44 4.37 5.52 6.71
C SER A 44 5.49 4.51 6.57
N ILE A 45 5.27 3.34 7.17
CA ILE A 45 6.06 2.13 6.95
C ILE A 45 5.10 0.97 6.71
N ALA A 46 5.39 0.11 5.73
CA ALA A 46 4.54 -1.02 5.43
C ALA A 46 5.30 -2.21 4.86
N THR A 47 4.80 -3.41 5.14
CA THR A 47 5.19 -4.64 4.45
C THR A 47 4.06 -5.12 3.55
N TYR A 48 4.35 -5.21 2.26
CA TYR A 48 3.43 -5.65 1.23
C TYR A 48 3.93 -6.95 0.60
N ILE A 49 3.02 -7.85 0.24
CA ILE A 49 3.33 -9.05 -0.53
C ILE A 49 2.85 -8.83 -1.94
N ALA A 50 3.72 -9.04 -2.93
CA ALA A 50 3.38 -9.06 -4.34
C ALA A 50 3.58 -10.47 -4.90
N GLN A 51 2.52 -11.09 -5.41
CA GLN A 51 2.54 -12.44 -5.94
C GLN A 51 2.09 -12.46 -7.40
N MET A 52 2.92 -13.04 -8.27
CA MET A 52 2.53 -13.27 -9.66
C MET A 52 1.47 -14.37 -9.76
N ARG A 53 0.49 -14.13 -10.62
CA ARG A 53 -0.58 -15.07 -10.97
C ARG A 53 -0.28 -15.72 -12.32
N SER A 54 -0.99 -16.81 -12.62
CA SER A 54 -0.76 -17.59 -13.85
C SER A 54 -1.05 -16.82 -15.15
N ASP A 55 -1.82 -15.73 -15.07
CA ASP A 55 -2.10 -14.82 -16.17
C ASP A 55 -1.08 -13.67 -16.29
N GLY A 56 -0.03 -13.67 -15.48
CA GLY A 56 1.00 -12.63 -15.45
C GLY A 56 0.63 -11.39 -14.63
N SER A 57 -0.59 -11.30 -14.09
CA SER A 57 -0.96 -10.24 -13.16
C SER A 57 -0.29 -10.41 -11.80
N LEU A 58 -0.29 -9.34 -11.00
CA LEU A 58 0.15 -9.36 -9.62
C LEU A 58 -1.07 -9.28 -8.70
N TYR A 59 -1.12 -10.14 -7.69
CA TYR A 59 -1.94 -9.90 -6.52
C TYR A 59 -1.08 -9.34 -5.41
N GLY A 60 -1.59 -8.29 -4.79
CA GLY A 60 -0.93 -7.58 -3.73
C GLY A 60 -1.71 -7.61 -2.42
N GLU A 61 -1.01 -7.72 -1.30
CA GLU A 61 -1.63 -7.61 0.03
C GLU A 61 -0.69 -7.03 1.09
N CYS A 62 -1.26 -6.23 1.99
CA CYS A 62 -0.67 -5.83 3.26
C CYS A 62 -1.64 -6.30 4.36
N PRO A 63 -1.43 -7.46 4.99
CA PRO A 63 -2.35 -8.00 5.98
C PRO A 63 -2.13 -7.36 7.35
N ASN A 64 -2.63 -6.14 7.54
CA ASN A 64 -2.48 -5.35 8.77
C ASN A 64 -1.01 -5.12 9.17
N ALA A 65 -0.15 -4.94 8.17
CA ALA A 65 1.30 -4.77 8.30
C ALA A 65 1.75 -3.37 7.85
N GLY A 66 0.84 -2.40 7.89
CA GLY A 66 1.08 -1.02 7.53
C GLY A 66 0.86 -0.11 8.73
N VAL A 67 1.73 0.88 8.91
CA VAL A 67 1.62 1.90 9.95
C VAL A 67 1.67 3.27 9.29
N VAL A 68 0.81 4.17 9.75
CA VAL A 68 0.84 5.61 9.46
C VAL A 68 0.99 6.34 10.79
N MET A 69 1.93 7.28 10.84
CA MET A 69 2.20 8.11 12.02
C MET A 69 1.86 9.57 11.69
N ALA A 70 0.95 10.14 12.44
CA ALA A 70 0.60 11.57 12.44
C ALA A 70 1.12 12.24 13.72
N ALA A 71 1.07 13.57 13.79
CA ALA A 71 1.52 14.30 14.98
C ALA A 71 0.69 13.98 16.25
N ASP A 72 -0.56 13.56 16.08
CA ASP A 72 -1.53 13.32 17.16
C ASP A 72 -1.87 11.84 17.38
N GLY A 73 -1.14 10.91 16.73
CA GLY A 73 -1.30 9.48 16.96
C GLY A 73 -0.87 8.60 15.78
N VAL A 74 -1.34 7.36 15.80
CA VAL A 74 -1.02 6.35 14.78
C VAL A 74 -2.27 5.71 14.18
N ALA A 75 -2.13 5.19 12.98
CA ALA A 75 -3.07 4.27 12.34
C ALA A 75 -2.32 3.00 11.92
N THR A 76 -2.96 1.84 12.07
CA THR A 76 -2.58 0.63 11.34
C THR A 76 -3.45 0.51 10.10
N PHE A 77 -2.96 -0.15 9.06
CA PHE A 77 -3.77 -0.43 7.88
C PHE A 77 -3.53 -1.81 7.30
N ARG A 78 -4.57 -2.31 6.65
CA ARG A 78 -4.51 -3.47 5.76
C ARG A 78 -4.93 -3.07 4.36
N ALA A 79 -4.32 -3.67 3.35
CA ALA A 79 -4.64 -3.40 1.95
C ALA A 79 -4.63 -4.67 1.11
N SER A 80 -5.36 -4.64 0.00
CA SER A 80 -5.22 -5.62 -1.08
C SER A 80 -5.37 -4.92 -2.43
N GLY A 81 -4.73 -5.45 -3.46
CA GLY A 81 -4.80 -4.87 -4.79
C GLY A 81 -4.46 -5.83 -5.91
N ALA A 82 -4.90 -5.47 -7.11
CA ALA A 82 -4.48 -6.09 -8.35
C ALA A 82 -3.45 -5.19 -9.03
N GLY A 83 -2.46 -5.80 -9.66
CA GLY A 83 -1.37 -5.08 -10.30
C GLY A 83 -0.79 -5.77 -11.51
N SER A 84 0.22 -5.13 -12.09
CA SER A 84 1.03 -5.67 -13.18
C SER A 84 2.41 -5.03 -13.14
N PHE A 85 3.37 -5.67 -13.77
CA PHE A 85 4.62 -5.00 -14.14
C PHE A 85 4.35 -3.90 -15.18
N THR A 86 5.20 -2.89 -15.22
CA THR A 86 5.22 -1.88 -16.29
C THR A 86 6.28 -2.22 -17.33
N GLU A 87 6.22 -1.62 -18.52
CA GLU A 87 7.19 -1.86 -19.60
C GLU A 87 8.61 -1.41 -19.21
N ASP A 88 8.67 -0.45 -18.29
CA ASP A 88 9.84 0.24 -17.73
C ASP A 88 10.57 -0.61 -16.67
N GLY A 89 10.02 -1.76 -16.28
CA GLY A 89 10.56 -2.62 -15.22
C GLY A 89 10.00 -2.37 -13.81
N GLY A 90 9.16 -1.35 -13.65
CA GLY A 90 8.44 -1.05 -12.42
C GLY A 90 7.19 -1.91 -12.22
N SER A 91 6.30 -1.47 -11.34
CA SER A 91 5.01 -2.13 -11.11
C SER A 91 3.91 -1.13 -10.76
N LYS A 92 2.66 -1.51 -10.98
CA LYS A 92 1.49 -0.71 -10.57
C LYS A 92 0.47 -1.57 -9.86
N PHE A 93 -0.14 -1.03 -8.82
CA PHE A 93 -1.21 -1.64 -8.05
C PHE A 93 -2.39 -0.70 -7.91
N ARG A 94 -3.59 -1.27 -8.01
CA ARG A 94 -4.87 -0.61 -7.79
C ARG A 94 -5.66 -1.48 -6.82
N GLY A 95 -6.14 -0.89 -5.75
CA GLY A 95 -6.70 -1.69 -4.67
C GLY A 95 -7.44 -0.89 -3.62
N VAL A 96 -7.71 -1.55 -2.51
CA VAL A 96 -8.39 -0.97 -1.35
C VAL A 96 -7.51 -1.06 -0.13
N VAL A 97 -7.64 -0.06 0.74
CA VAL A 97 -6.99 0.03 2.04
C VAL A 97 -8.05 0.36 3.10
N TYR A 98 -7.89 -0.27 4.26
CA TYR A 98 -8.72 -0.04 5.44
C TYR A 98 -7.81 0.34 6.58
N PHE A 99 -8.16 1.41 7.28
CA PHE A 99 -7.41 1.94 8.41
C PHE A 99 -8.13 1.64 9.72
N GLU A 100 -7.34 1.44 10.77
CA GLU A 100 -7.77 1.44 12.15
C GLU A 100 -6.90 2.46 12.89
N THR A 101 -7.51 3.52 13.41
CA THR A 101 -6.76 4.63 13.99
C THR A 101 -7.37 5.16 15.28
N ALA A 102 -6.48 5.58 16.17
CA ALA A 102 -6.80 6.37 17.37
C ALA A 102 -6.33 7.83 17.24
N ALA A 103 -5.71 8.22 16.12
CA ALA A 103 -5.30 9.59 15.86
C ALA A 103 -6.53 10.46 15.54
N PRO A 104 -6.82 11.54 16.30
CA PRO A 104 -7.98 12.39 16.05
C PRO A 104 -8.05 12.94 14.62
N SER A 105 -6.93 13.37 14.06
CA SER A 105 -6.80 13.91 12.70
C SER A 105 -7.16 12.90 11.60
N LEU A 106 -6.99 11.60 11.86
CA LEU A 106 -7.26 10.52 10.92
C LEU A 106 -8.59 9.79 11.19
N SER A 107 -9.34 10.22 12.22
CA SER A 107 -10.54 9.52 12.70
C SER A 107 -11.61 9.27 11.62
N SER A 108 -11.67 10.12 10.60
CA SER A 108 -12.58 9.95 9.45
C SER A 108 -12.32 8.66 8.66
N LEU A 109 -11.13 8.07 8.74
CA LEU A 109 -10.77 6.84 8.03
C LEU A 109 -11.40 5.58 8.65
N ASN A 110 -11.78 5.64 9.93
CA ASN A 110 -12.36 4.48 10.62
C ASN A 110 -13.70 4.10 9.97
N GLY A 111 -13.81 2.86 9.50
CA GLY A 111 -15.00 2.35 8.83
C GLY A 111 -15.13 2.74 7.35
N MET A 112 -14.14 3.43 6.77
CA MET A 112 -14.13 3.73 5.33
C MET A 112 -13.43 2.63 4.52
N CYS A 113 -13.93 2.43 3.29
CA CYS A 113 -13.22 1.74 2.23
C CYS A 113 -12.49 2.78 1.38
N VAL A 114 -11.16 2.83 1.46
CA VAL A 114 -10.35 3.78 0.70
C VAL A 114 -9.76 3.04 -0.49
N VAL A 115 -9.85 3.63 -1.68
CA VAL A 115 -9.18 3.10 -2.88
C VAL A 115 -7.81 3.75 -3.00
N TYR A 116 -6.79 2.97 -3.34
CA TYR A 116 -5.44 3.49 -3.55
C TYR A 116 -4.94 3.19 -4.97
N HIS A 117 -4.09 4.09 -5.45
CA HIS A 117 -3.22 3.87 -6.60
C HIS A 117 -1.78 3.86 -6.09
N TRP A 118 -1.01 2.86 -6.48
CA TRP A 118 0.40 2.78 -6.16
C TRP A 118 1.16 2.45 -7.44
N ASP A 119 1.98 3.40 -7.89
CA ASP A 119 2.88 3.24 -9.01
C ASP A 119 4.31 3.22 -8.45
N VAL A 120 5.06 2.20 -8.86
CA VAL A 120 6.42 1.91 -8.38
C VAL A 120 7.34 1.96 -9.59
N ASP A 121 8.39 2.77 -9.49
CA ASP A 121 9.46 2.83 -10.46
C ASP A 121 10.39 1.60 -10.40
N ALA A 122 11.39 1.56 -11.28
CA ALA A 122 12.33 0.44 -11.42
C ALA A 122 13.53 0.56 -10.47
#